data_AF-A0A383ERT6-F1
#
_entry.id   AF-A0A383ERT6-F1
#
_cell.length_a   1.000
_cell.length_b   1.000
_cell.length_c   1.000
_cell.angle_alpha   90.00
_cell.angle_beta   90.00
_cell.angle_gamma   90.00
#
_symmetry.space_group_name_H-M   'P 1'
#
loop_
_entity.id
_entity.type
_entity.pdbx_description
1 polymer ?
#
loop_
_entity_poly.entity_id
_entity_poly.type
_entity_poly.pdbx_seq_one_letter_code
_entity_poly.pdbx_strand_id
1 'polypeptide(L)'
;MQEIKKWIEELYAFGPRRAGSPIGHEVEDYVEEQFKLVGLEDVGRQSIPLTYWDCTDHSLQIDGEEISSSYIPFTQFTEQKGIFGELVYLDPKDPAIESIDIKGKVVLID
;
A
#
# COMPACT_ATOMS: atom_id res chain seq x y z
N MET A 1 25.43 -4.97 18.50
CA MET A 1 23.98 -4.83 18.78
C MET A 1 23.51 -3.37 18.74
N GLN A 2 24.33 -2.40 19.18
CA GLN A 2 23.97 -0.97 19.08
C GLN A 2 23.93 -0.45 17.63
N GLU A 3 24.85 -0.88 16.75
CA GLU A 3 24.87 -0.42 15.34
C GLU A 3 23.66 -0.87 14.53
N ILE A 4 23.25 -2.14 14.64
CA ILE A 4 22.05 -2.64 13.95
C ILE A 4 20.81 -1.84 14.38
N LYS A 5 20.69 -1.52 15.67
CA LYS A 5 19.60 -0.69 16.17
C LYS A 5 19.63 0.71 15.56
N LYS A 6 20.81 1.33 15.49
CA LYS A 6 21.00 2.64 14.85
C LYS A 6 20.57 2.61 13.38
N TRP A 7 21.00 1.62 12.61
CA TRP A 7 20.59 1.47 11.21
C TRP A 7 19.08 1.27 11.05
N ILE A 8 18.44 0.54 11.97
CA ILE A 8 16.97 0.39 11.97
C ILE A 8 16.31 1.74 12.23
N GLU A 9 16.79 2.52 13.20
CA GLU A 9 16.26 3.85 13.52
C GLU A 9 16.43 4.81 12.34
N GLU A 10 17.59 4.81 11.68
CA GLU A 10 17.87 5.61 10.48
C GLU A 10 16.96 5.21 9.32
N LEU A 11 16.83 3.91 9.02
CA LEU A 11 15.92 3.41 7.98
C LEU A 11 14.46 3.75 8.27
N TYR A 12 14.04 3.68 9.53
CA TYR A 12 12.67 3.99 9.93
C TYR A 12 12.35 5.49 9.79
N ALA A 13 13.33 6.36 9.97
CA ALA A 13 13.17 7.82 9.87
C ALA A 13 12.79 8.29 8.45
N PHE A 14 13.11 7.53 7.41
CA PHE A 14 12.68 7.82 6.03
C PHE A 14 11.16 7.64 5.82
N GLY A 15 10.47 6.88 6.67
CA GLY A 15 9.05 6.56 6.50
C GLY A 15 8.80 5.30 5.64
N PRO A 16 7.60 5.14 5.06
CA PRO A 16 7.23 3.95 4.31
C PRO A 16 8.05 3.74 3.02
N ARG A 17 8.74 2.60 2.94
CA ARG A 17 9.66 2.23 1.85
C ARG A 17 9.03 1.23 0.89
N ARG A 18 7.91 1.61 0.27
CA ARG A 18 7.26 0.74 -0.73
C ARG A 18 8.20 0.59 -1.93
N ALA A 19 8.23 -0.60 -2.54
CA ALA A 19 9.06 -0.85 -3.71
C ALA A 19 8.72 0.12 -4.85
N GLY A 20 9.72 0.80 -5.40
CA GLY A 20 9.55 1.81 -6.45
C GLY A 20 9.02 3.17 -6.00
N SER A 21 8.79 3.40 -4.69
CA SER A 21 8.42 4.73 -4.21
C SER A 21 9.64 5.67 -4.22
N PRO A 22 9.43 7.00 -4.26
CA PRO A 22 10.52 7.96 -4.13
C PRO A 22 11.37 7.72 -2.86
N ILE A 23 10.72 7.48 -1.72
CA ILE A 23 11.39 7.15 -0.45
C ILE A 23 12.13 5.80 -0.53
N GLY A 24 11.60 4.83 -1.28
CA GLY A 24 12.29 3.57 -1.55
C GLY A 24 13.64 3.80 -2.22
N HIS A 25 13.70 4.67 -3.23
CA HIS A 25 14.93 5.01 -3.93
C HIS A 25 15.93 5.77 -3.05
N GLU A 26 15.47 6.71 -2.23
CA GLU A 26 16.34 7.40 -1.25
C GLU A 26 16.97 6.41 -0.27
N VAL A 27 16.23 5.36 0.12
CA VAL A 27 16.76 4.33 1.02
C VAL A 27 17.72 3.38 0.29
N GLU A 28 17.50 3.10 -0.99
CA GLU A 28 18.49 2.40 -1.82
C GLU A 28 19.82 3.17 -1.86
N ASP A 29 19.77 4.50 -2.01
CA ASP A 29 20.96 5.37 -1.92
C ASP A 29 21.64 5.25 -0.55
N TYR A 30 20.87 5.35 0.53
CA TYR A 30 21.38 5.23 1.89
C TYR A 30 22.05 3.87 2.14
N VAL A 31 21.42 2.76 1.74
CA VAL A 31 21.96 1.41 1.96
C VAL A 31 23.26 1.21 1.18
N GLU A 32 23.33 1.68 -0.07
CA GLU A 32 24.55 1.65 -0.86
C GLU A 32 25.68 2.45 -0.19
N GLU A 33 25.38 3.63 0.34
CA GLU A 33 26.34 4.43 1.09
C GLU A 33 26.82 3.70 2.36
N GLN A 34 25.92 3.10 3.13
CA GLN A 34 26.30 2.32 4.32
C GLN A 34 27.22 1.14 3.95
N PHE A 35 26.95 0.43 2.86
CA PHE A 35 27.81 -0.65 2.38
C PHE A 35 29.23 -0.17 2.03
N LYS A 36 29.35 0.98 1.38
CA LYS A 36 30.65 1.60 1.10
C LYS A 36 31.37 2.03 2.39
N LEU A 37 30.65 2.61 3.34
CA LEU A 37 31.21 3.07 4.62
C LEU A 37 31.75 1.94 5.49
N VAL A 38 31.16 0.74 5.43
CA VAL A 38 31.68 -0.44 6.14
C VAL A 38 32.82 -1.14 5.40
N GLY A 39 33.27 -0.60 4.27
CA GLY A 39 34.45 -1.05 3.54
C GLY A 39 34.19 -2.08 2.43
N LEU A 40 32.94 -2.23 1.95
CA LEU A 40 32.69 -3.03 0.75
C LEU A 40 33.14 -2.28 -0.50
N GLU A 41 33.93 -2.95 -1.34
CA GLU A 41 34.56 -2.34 -2.52
C GLU A 41 33.71 -2.50 -3.80
N ASP A 42 32.96 -3.60 -3.93
CA ASP A 42 32.09 -3.88 -5.07
C ASP A 42 30.62 -3.79 -4.64
N VAL A 43 30.07 -2.58 -4.72
CA VAL A 43 28.68 -2.28 -4.37
C VAL A 43 27.98 -1.73 -5.61
N GLY A 44 26.88 -2.37 -6.00
CA GLY A 44 26.08 -1.95 -7.15
C GLY A 44 24.62 -2.32 -6.99
N ARG A 45 23.75 -1.65 -7.76
CA ARG A 45 22.32 -1.93 -7.80
C ARG A 45 21.96 -2.82 -8.97
N GLN A 46 20.99 -3.68 -8.74
CA GLN A 46 20.35 -4.46 -9.79
C GLN A 46 18.90 -4.00 -9.92
N SER A 47 18.58 -3.34 -11.03
CA SER A 47 17.22 -2.92 -11.31
C SER A 47 16.37 -4.13 -11.70
N ILE A 48 15.16 -4.20 -11.13
CA ILE A 48 14.13 -5.14 -11.54
C ILE A 48 12.91 -4.36 -12.03
N PRO A 49 12.24 -4.79 -13.12
CA PRO A 49 11.00 -4.16 -13.54
C PRO A 49 9.92 -4.41 -12.48
N LEU A 50 9.28 -3.34 -12.03
CA LEU A 50 8.15 -3.40 -11.11
C LEU A 50 7.14 -2.31 -11.45
N THR A 51 5.89 -2.52 -11.06
CA THR A 51 4.85 -1.50 -11.13
C THR A 51 4.80 -0.77 -9.79
N TYR A 52 5.18 0.50 -9.79
CA TYR A 52 4.91 1.36 -8.64
C TYR A 52 3.43 1.72 -8.64
N TRP A 53 2.72 1.34 -7.58
CA TRP A 53 1.32 1.66 -7.35
C TRP A 53 1.21 2.52 -6.10
N ASP A 54 0.52 3.64 -6.22
CA ASP A 54 0.30 4.56 -5.11
C ASP A 54 -1.10 5.19 -5.18
N CYS A 55 -1.68 5.42 -4.01
CA CYS A 55 -2.97 6.05 -3.87
C CYS A 55 -2.79 7.27 -2.97
N THR A 56 -2.92 8.44 -3.58
CA THR A 56 -2.70 9.74 -2.95
C THR A 56 -3.96 10.28 -2.28
N ASP A 57 -5.13 9.73 -2.60
CA ASP A 57 -6.40 10.15 -2.05
C ASP A 57 -7.40 8.99 -2.00
N HIS A 58 -8.16 8.88 -0.92
CA HIS A 58 -9.22 7.89 -0.74
C HIS A 58 -10.23 8.42 0.26
N SER A 59 -11.49 8.03 0.08
CA SER A 59 -12.56 8.29 1.05
C SER A 59 -13.63 7.22 0.95
N LEU A 60 -14.40 7.08 2.03
CA LEU A 60 -15.58 6.22 2.09
C LEU A 60 -16.69 7.01 2.77
N GLN A 61 -17.87 7.01 2.16
CA GLN A 61 -19.07 7.59 2.77
C GLN A 61 -20.20 6.56 2.79
N ILE A 62 -20.92 6.49 3.90
CA ILE A 62 -22.11 5.66 4.07
C ILE A 62 -23.22 6.59 4.57
N ASP A 63 -24.34 6.65 3.84
CA ASP A 63 -25.48 7.52 4.16
C ASP A 63 -25.11 9.01 4.39
N GLY A 64 -24.07 9.48 3.69
CA GLY A 64 -23.57 10.85 3.78
C GLY A 64 -22.60 11.09 4.95
N GLU A 65 -22.32 10.09 5.78
CA GLU A 65 -21.33 10.15 6.84
C GLU A 65 -19.98 9.63 6.35
N GLU A 66 -18.91 10.35 6.65
CA GLU A 66 -17.55 9.93 6.32
C GLU A 66 -17.07 8.85 7.29
N ILE A 67 -16.58 7.74 6.72
CA ILE A 67 -16.08 6.59 7.46
C ILE A 67 -14.56 6.53 7.32
N SER A 68 -13.87 6.44 8.46
CA SER A 68 -12.42 6.21 8.47
C SER A 68 -12.12 4.90 7.73
N SER A 69 -11.31 4.99 6.70
CA SER A 69 -11.03 3.89 5.79
C SER A 69 -9.58 3.92 5.32
N SER A 70 -9.15 2.84 4.70
CA SER A 70 -7.86 2.72 4.01
C SER A 70 -8.09 1.95 2.72
N TYR A 71 -7.29 2.26 1.70
CA TYR A 71 -7.31 1.53 0.45
C TYR A 71 -6.53 0.21 0.55
N ILE A 72 -6.91 -0.73 -0.29
CA ILE A 72 -6.12 -1.93 -0.55
C ILE A 72 -5.18 -1.63 -1.74
N PRO A 73 -3.86 -1.80 -1.60
CA PRO A 73 -2.93 -1.60 -2.70
C PRO A 73 -3.25 -2.47 -3.91
N PHE A 74 -2.94 -1.96 -5.11
CA PHE A 74 -3.16 -2.62 -6.40
C PHE A 74 -4.63 -2.86 -6.79
N THR A 75 -5.56 -2.17 -6.13
CA THR A 75 -6.94 -2.10 -6.61
C THR A 75 -7.10 -1.07 -7.72
N GLN A 76 -8.18 -1.18 -8.49
CA GLN A 76 -8.50 -0.22 -9.54
C GLN A 76 -8.93 1.11 -8.91
N PHE A 77 -8.46 2.22 -9.49
CA PHE A 77 -8.91 3.55 -9.10
C PHE A 77 -10.36 3.81 -9.54
N THR A 78 -11.10 4.56 -8.71
CA THR A 78 -12.38 5.14 -9.10
C THR A 78 -12.17 6.38 -9.97
N GLU A 79 -13.20 6.79 -10.70
CA GLU A 79 -13.21 8.13 -11.31
C GLU A 79 -13.19 9.20 -10.20
N GLN A 80 -12.82 10.45 -10.54
CA GLN A 80 -12.73 11.55 -9.57
C GLN A 80 -14.03 11.79 -8.78
N LYS A 81 -15.19 11.52 -9.40
CA LYS A 81 -16.50 11.65 -8.74
C LYS A 81 -16.79 10.52 -7.73
N GLY A 82 -15.97 9.48 -7.69
CA GLY A 82 -16.22 8.25 -6.94
C GLY A 82 -17.12 7.26 -7.69
N ILE A 83 -17.40 6.14 -7.02
CA ILE A 83 -18.41 5.15 -7.41
C ILE A 83 -19.45 5.12 -6.30
N PHE A 84 -20.72 5.05 -6.67
CA PHE A 84 -21.85 5.04 -5.75
C PHE A 84 -22.72 3.82 -6.05
N GLY A 85 -23.22 3.20 -5.00
CA GLY A 85 -24.10 2.05 -5.10
C GLY A 85 -24.69 1.69 -3.75
N GLU A 86 -25.71 0.85 -3.77
CA GLU A 86 -26.25 0.23 -2.56
C GLU A 86 -25.17 -0.63 -1.90
N LEU A 87 -25.03 -0.51 -0.58
CA LEU A 87 -24.15 -1.36 0.21
C LEU A 87 -24.82 -2.71 0.46
N VAL A 88 -24.20 -3.80 0.04
CA VAL A 88 -24.66 -5.17 0.30
C VAL A 88 -23.64 -5.91 1.13
N TYR A 89 -24.09 -6.44 2.26
CA TYR A 89 -23.28 -7.29 3.12
C TYR A 89 -23.25 -8.72 2.58
N LEU A 90 -22.06 -9.28 2.45
CA LEU A 90 -21.85 -10.70 2.17
C LEU A 90 -21.15 -11.35 3.36
N ASP A 91 -21.79 -12.35 3.95
CA ASP A 91 -21.15 -13.26 4.90
C ASP A 91 -20.56 -14.44 4.11
N PRO A 92 -19.22 -14.64 4.08
CA PRO A 92 -18.58 -15.76 3.41
C PRO A 92 -19.05 -17.15 3.88
N LYS A 93 -19.75 -17.23 5.02
CA LYS A 93 -20.30 -18.47 5.57
C LYS A 93 -21.77 -18.71 5.18
N ASP A 94 -22.43 -17.75 4.55
CA ASP A 94 -23.80 -17.91 4.09
C ASP A 94 -23.85 -18.96 2.96
N PRO A 95 -24.56 -20.10 3.13
CA PRO A 95 -24.70 -21.09 2.07
C PRO A 95 -25.40 -20.56 0.81
N ALA A 96 -26.11 -19.43 0.89
CA ALA A 96 -26.77 -18.77 -0.22
C ALA A 96 -25.94 -17.64 -0.85
N ILE A 97 -24.67 -17.43 -0.47
CA ILE A 97 -23.84 -16.30 -0.92
C ILE A 97 -23.79 -16.14 -2.45
N GLU A 98 -23.72 -17.24 -3.19
CA GLU A 98 -23.66 -17.23 -4.66
C GLU A 98 -24.96 -16.72 -5.33
N SER A 99 -26.07 -16.68 -4.59
CA SER A 99 -27.37 -16.23 -5.09
C SER A 99 -27.64 -14.74 -4.88
N ILE A 100 -26.75 -14.03 -4.17
CA ILE A 100 -26.91 -12.61 -3.85
C ILE A 100 -26.57 -11.77 -5.08
N ASP A 101 -27.51 -10.92 -5.52
CA ASP A 101 -27.28 -9.99 -6.65
C ASP A 101 -26.37 -8.83 -6.21
N ILE A 102 -25.16 -8.81 -6.74
CA ILE A 102 -24.12 -7.81 -6.45
C ILE A 102 -23.87 -6.85 -7.61
N LYS A 103 -24.59 -6.99 -8.73
CA LYS A 103 -24.29 -6.22 -9.93
C LYS A 103 -24.59 -4.74 -9.72
N GLY A 104 -23.56 -3.90 -9.86
CA GLY A 104 -23.67 -2.44 -9.67
C GLY A 104 -23.78 -1.99 -8.21
N LYS A 105 -23.48 -2.89 -7.26
CA LYS A 105 -23.52 -2.63 -5.82
C LYS A 105 -22.11 -2.48 -5.24
N VAL A 106 -22.01 -1.87 -4.06
CA VAL A 106 -20.78 -1.86 -3.26
C VAL A 106 -20.90 -2.97 -2.24
N VAL A 107 -19.92 -3.87 -2.22
CA VAL A 107 -19.98 -5.07 -1.39
C VAL A 107 -19.17 -4.86 -0.11
N LEU A 108 -19.78 -5.12 1.04
CA LEU A 108 -19.12 -5.22 2.34
C LEU A 108 -18.91 -6.70 2.68
N ILE A 109 -17.66 -7.06 2.96
CA ILE A 109 -17.26 -8.42 3.38
C ILE A 109 -16.49 -8.30 4.68
N ASP A 110 -16.74 -9.21 5.62
CA ASP A 110 -15.98 -9.40 6.87
C ASP A 110 -15.02 -10.60 6.77
#